data_AF-A0A528N5V8-F1
#
_entry.id   AF-A0A528N5V8-F1
#
_cell.length_a   1.000
_cell.length_b   1.000
_cell.length_c   1.000
_cell.angle_alpha   90.00
_cell.angle_beta   90.00
_cell.angle_gamma   90.00
#
_symmetry.space_group_name_H-M   'P 1'
#
loop_
_entity.id
_entity.type
_entity.pdbx_description
1 polymer ?
#
loop_
_entity_poly.entity_id
_entity_poly.type
_entity_poly.pdbx_seq_one_letter_code
_entity_poly.pdbx_strand_id
1 'polypeptide(L)'
;EGTDIWSAPEKAPTARQAIERFLRQTAKAYSQTDRPQGCLIALGALHQDSSRGAICDDLRRRRAENRAALLKRLERGVAEGELPADFDCRTAATFYATVQHGMSIQARD
;
A
#
# COMPACT_ATOMS: atom_id res chain seq x y z
N GLU A 1 7.11 -1.10 11.42
CA GLU A 1 6.89 0.34 11.20
C GLU A 1 6.85 0.74 9.70
N GLY A 2 5.96 0.11 8.93
CA GLY A 2 6.07 -0.03 7.48
C GLY A 2 6.16 -1.52 7.16
N THR A 3 7.10 -2.22 7.80
CA THR A 3 7.15 -3.69 7.88
C THR A 3 5.85 -4.30 8.40
N ASP A 4 5.18 -3.67 9.38
CA ASP A 4 3.91 -4.18 9.90
C ASP A 4 2.81 -4.06 8.84
N ILE A 5 2.68 -2.89 8.20
CA ILE A 5 1.73 -2.60 7.11
C ILE A 5 1.84 -3.65 6.00
N TRP A 6 3.07 -4.01 5.62
CA TRP A 6 3.34 -4.91 4.49
C TRP A 6 3.48 -6.39 4.89
N SER A 7 3.58 -6.73 6.18
CA SER A 7 3.60 -8.12 6.66
C SER A 7 2.21 -8.68 6.97
N ALA A 8 1.22 -7.81 7.20
CA ALA A 8 -0.15 -8.23 7.45
C ALA A 8 -0.90 -8.84 6.26
N PRO A 9 -0.71 -8.38 5.00
CA PRO A 9 -1.43 -8.92 3.85
C PRO A 9 -1.11 -10.40 3.60
N GLU A 10 0.15 -10.80 3.79
CA GLU A 10 0.59 -12.18 3.54
C GLU A 10 0.00 -13.18 4.54
N LYS A 11 -0.08 -12.77 5.82
CA LYS A 11 -0.52 -13.62 6.95
C LYS A 11 -2.04 -13.65 7.15
N ALA A 12 -2.80 -12.90 6.36
CA ALA A 12 -4.25 -12.88 6.48
C ALA A 12 -4.90 -14.06 5.74
N PRO A 13 -5.85 -14.77 6.39
CA PRO A 13 -6.46 -15.96 5.82
C PRO A 13 -7.31 -15.66 4.59
N THR A 14 -7.84 -14.43 4.47
CA THR A 14 -8.62 -13.99 3.29
C THR A 14 -8.07 -12.69 2.73
N ALA A 15 -8.24 -12.45 1.42
CA ALA A 15 -7.90 -11.25 0.69
C ALA A 15 -8.64 -10.05 1.27
N ARG A 16 -9.92 -10.22 1.63
CA ARG A 16 -10.66 -9.18 2.37
C ARG A 16 -9.97 -8.81 3.68
N GLN A 17 -9.57 -9.80 4.48
CA GLN A 17 -8.87 -9.56 5.74
C GLN A 17 -7.47 -8.99 5.52
N ALA A 18 -6.79 -9.36 4.44
CA ALA A 18 -5.48 -8.81 4.07
C ALA A 18 -5.57 -7.30 3.84
N ILE A 19 -6.53 -6.87 3.02
CA ILE A 19 -6.80 -5.46 2.73
C ILE A 19 -7.26 -4.73 3.99
N GLU A 20 -8.15 -5.32 4.78
CA GLU A 20 -8.61 -4.72 6.04
C GLU A 20 -7.44 -4.45 6.99
N ARG A 21 -6.57 -5.45 7.22
CA ARG A 21 -5.42 -5.29 8.12
C ARG A 21 -4.42 -4.28 7.59
N PHE A 22 -4.15 -4.29 6.28
CA PHE A 22 -3.32 -3.30 5.60
C PHE A 22 -3.80 -1.87 5.87
N LEU A 23 -5.08 -1.59 5.64
CA LEU A 23 -5.65 -0.25 5.85
C LEU A 23 -5.65 0.14 7.33
N ARG A 24 -6.03 -0.77 8.24
CA ARG A 24 -6.04 -0.49 9.69
C ARG A 24 -4.64 -0.20 10.23
N GLN A 25 -3.64 -0.97 9.82
CA GLN A 25 -2.26 -0.73 10.23
C GLN A 25 -1.69 0.54 9.62
N THR A 26 -2.07 0.87 8.38
CA THR A 26 -1.74 2.16 7.77
C THR A 26 -2.30 3.31 8.59
N ALA A 27 -3.59 3.26 8.95
CA ALA A 27 -4.23 4.28 9.77
C ALA A 27 -3.52 4.45 11.12
N LYS A 28 -3.25 3.33 11.81
CA LYS A 28 -2.54 3.33 13.09
C LYS A 28 -1.15 3.93 12.97
N ALA A 29 -0.38 3.55 11.95
CA ALA A 29 0.98 4.03 11.77
C ALA A 29 1.01 5.53 11.47
N TYR A 30 0.06 6.04 10.68
CA TYR A 30 0.06 7.44 10.28
C TYR A 30 -0.56 8.39 11.32
N SER A 31 -1.36 7.88 12.26
CA SER A 31 -1.98 8.68 13.33
C SER A 31 -1.14 8.80 14.60
N GLN A 32 0.08 8.24 14.64
CA GLN A 32 0.97 8.30 15.80
C GLN A 32 1.66 9.67 15.89
N THR A 33 1.45 10.40 16.98
CA THR A 33 1.97 11.76 17.18
C THR A 33 3.40 11.80 17.73
N ASP A 34 3.92 10.67 18.20
CA ASP A 34 5.31 10.52 18.68
C ASP A 34 6.32 10.31 17.53
N ARG A 35 5.87 10.33 16.26
CA ARG A 35 6.63 9.88 15.08
C ARG A 35 6.33 10.72 13.84
N PRO A 36 7.17 10.64 12.78
CA PRO A 36 6.87 11.29 11.52
C PRO A 36 5.53 10.82 10.94
N GLN A 37 4.65 11.77 10.61
CA GLN A 37 3.33 11.47 10.07
C GLN A 37 3.41 11.19 8.55
N GLY A 38 2.67 10.17 8.12
CA GLY A 38 2.65 9.71 6.73
C GLY A 38 3.82 8.80 6.35
N CYS A 39 4.07 8.65 5.05
CA CYS A 39 5.04 7.74 4.49
C CYS A 39 5.87 8.40 3.40
N LEU A 40 7.20 8.37 3.56
CA LEU A 40 8.16 8.88 2.60
C LEU A 40 7.97 8.29 1.18
N ILE A 41 7.61 7.00 1.08
CA ILE A 41 7.39 6.32 -0.21
C ILE A 41 6.17 6.90 -0.95
N ALA A 42 5.12 7.24 -0.19
CA ALA A 42 3.91 7.86 -0.71
C ALA A 42 4.11 9.35 -1.04
N LEU A 43 4.75 10.09 -0.13
CA LEU A 43 4.90 11.55 -0.20
C LEU A 43 6.05 12.03 -1.10
N GLY A 44 7.07 11.20 -1.30
CA GLY A 44 8.26 11.57 -2.08
C GLY A 44 7.99 11.87 -3.57
N ALA A 45 6.76 11.65 -4.05
CA ALA A 45 6.32 12.01 -5.40
C ALA A 45 5.84 13.48 -5.53
N LEU A 46 5.67 14.21 -4.42
CA LEU A 46 5.10 15.56 -4.42
C LEU A 46 6.13 16.67 -4.68
N HIS A 47 7.42 16.35 -4.70
CA HIS A 47 8.47 17.36 -4.90
C HIS A 47 8.72 17.56 -6.41
N GLN A 48 8.81 18.82 -6.87
CA GLN A 48 8.99 19.14 -8.30
C GLN A 48 10.30 18.60 -8.91
N ASP A 49 11.33 18.37 -8.08
CA ASP A 49 12.59 17.70 -8.49
C ASP A 49 12.52 16.16 -8.45
N SER A 50 11.38 15.57 -8.08
CA SER A 50 11.21 14.11 -7.95
C SER A 50 11.20 13.34 -9.28
N SER A 51 11.54 14.01 -10.38
CA SER A 51 11.53 13.43 -11.71
C SER A 51 12.88 12.82 -12.12
N ARG A 52 13.99 13.17 -11.46
CA ARG A 52 15.36 12.79 -11.87
C ARG A 52 16.22 12.37 -10.67
N GLY A 53 17.00 11.29 -10.84
CA GLY A 53 18.01 10.83 -9.87
C GLY A 53 17.64 9.53 -9.15
N ALA A 54 18.66 8.82 -8.66
CA ALA A 54 18.56 7.46 -8.13
C ALA A 54 17.54 7.30 -6.97
N ILE A 55 17.35 8.34 -6.14
CA ILE A 55 16.38 8.32 -5.04
C ILE A 55 14.95 8.25 -5.58
N CYS A 56 14.65 8.98 -6.65
CA CYS A 56 13.31 9.03 -7.23
C CYS A 56 12.94 7.69 -7.89
N ASP A 57 13.90 7.08 -8.56
CA ASP A 57 13.73 5.75 -9.15
C ASP A 57 13.56 4.68 -8.07
N ASP A 58 14.29 4.78 -6.95
CA ASP A 58 14.10 3.91 -5.79
C ASP A 58 12.70 4.06 -5.19
N LEU A 59 12.21 5.28 -5.01
CA LEU A 59 10.85 5.54 -4.50
C LEU A 59 9.77 5.03 -5.47
N ARG A 60 9.96 5.18 -6.79
CA ARG A 60 9.06 4.61 -7.82
C ARG A 60 9.04 3.10 -7.75
N ARG A 61 10.21 2.46 -7.65
CA ARG A 61 10.36 1.01 -7.51
C ARG A 61 9.62 0.50 -6.27
N ARG A 62 9.82 1.13 -5.11
CA ARG A 62 9.13 0.75 -3.87
C ARG A 62 7.61 0.91 -3.96
N ARG A 63 7.09 1.96 -4.61
CA ARG A 63 5.65 2.09 -4.87
C ARG A 63 5.12 0.98 -5.76
N ALA A 64 5.88 0.61 -6.79
CA ALA A 64 5.52 -0.51 -7.66
C ALA A 64 5.51 -1.85 -6.91
N GLU A 65 6.50 -2.08 -6.05
CA GLU A 65 6.58 -3.28 -5.19
C GLU A 65 5.40 -3.38 -4.22
N ASN A 66 5.05 -2.27 -3.56
CA ASN A 66 3.89 -2.17 -2.68
C ASN A 66 2.58 -2.55 -3.41
N ARG A 67 2.37 -1.99 -4.60
CA ARG A 67 1.21 -2.35 -5.43
C ARG A 67 1.25 -3.81 -5.88
N ALA A 68 2.42 -4.32 -6.23
CA ALA A 68 2.59 -5.72 -6.64
C ALA A 68 2.27 -6.70 -5.49
N ALA A 69 2.56 -6.34 -4.24
CA ALA A 69 2.18 -7.15 -3.07
C ALA A 69 0.65 -7.25 -2.91
N LEU A 70 -0.07 -6.13 -3.07
CA LEU A 70 -1.54 -6.13 -3.04
C LEU A 70 -2.12 -6.95 -4.19
N LEU A 71 -1.59 -6.76 -5.41
CA LEU A 71 -1.99 -7.52 -6.59
C LEU A 71 -1.84 -9.03 -6.37
N LYS A 72 -0.63 -9.47 -5.96
CA LYS A 72 -0.34 -10.88 -5.70
C LYS A 72 -1.28 -11.48 -4.65
N ARG A 73 -1.65 -10.72 -3.62
CA ARG A 73 -2.57 -11.19 -2.59
C ARG A 73 -4.00 -11.36 -3.12
N LEU A 74 -4.45 -10.45 -3.99
CA LEU A 74 -5.78 -10.53 -4.63
C LEU A 74 -5.82 -11.67 -5.65
N GLU A 75 -4.79 -11.83 -6.48
CA GLU A 75 -4.64 -12.96 -7.41
C GLU A 75 -4.67 -14.30 -6.68
N ARG A 76 -4.02 -14.40 -5.51
CA ARG A 76 -4.13 -15.58 -4.64
C ARG A 76 -5.57 -15.81 -4.18
N GLY A 77 -6.31 -14.75 -3.81
CA GLY A 77 -7.72 -14.87 -3.44
C GLY A 77 -8.60 -15.39 -4.59
N VAL A 78 -8.31 -15.00 -5.83
CA VAL A 78 -8.99 -15.58 -7.01
C VAL A 78 -8.62 -17.06 -7.18
N ALA A 79 -7.34 -17.40 -7.11
CA ALA A 79 -6.87 -18.78 -7.25
C ALA A 79 -7.40 -19.74 -6.17
N GLU A 80 -7.58 -19.24 -4.95
CA GLU A 80 -8.15 -19.98 -3.81
C GLU A 80 -9.69 -20.04 -3.84
N GLY A 81 -10.34 -19.39 -4.81
CA GLY A 81 -11.80 -19.33 -4.93
C GLY A 81 -12.49 -18.40 -3.93
N GLU A 82 -11.74 -17.54 -3.24
CA GLU A 82 -12.28 -16.52 -2.33
C GLU A 82 -12.91 -15.35 -3.10
N LEU A 83 -12.32 -14.99 -4.23
CA LEU A 83 -12.79 -13.92 -5.11
C LEU A 83 -13.32 -14.51 -6.43
N PRO A 84 -14.26 -13.82 -7.10
CA PRO A 84 -14.72 -14.22 -8.43
C PRO A 84 -13.59 -14.39 -9.44
N ALA A 85 -13.73 -15.32 -10.38
CA ALA A 85 -12.72 -15.59 -11.40
C ALA A 85 -12.45 -14.39 -12.33
N ASP A 86 -13.43 -13.51 -12.50
CA ASP A 86 -13.37 -12.28 -13.30
C ASP A 86 -13.03 -11.04 -12.47
N PHE A 87 -12.66 -11.19 -11.20
CA PHE A 87 -12.29 -10.08 -10.33
C PHE A 87 -11.05 -9.34 -10.87
N ASP A 88 -11.18 -8.03 -11.12
CA ASP A 88 -10.08 -7.20 -11.59
C ASP A 88 -9.11 -6.84 -10.44
N CYS A 89 -8.19 -7.77 -10.18
CA CYS A 89 -7.14 -7.63 -9.16
C CYS A 89 -6.27 -6.39 -9.38
N ARG A 90 -6.02 -5.99 -10.64
CA ARG A 90 -5.14 -4.86 -10.97
C ARG A 90 -5.77 -3.54 -10.58
N THR A 91 -7.04 -3.35 -10.93
CA THR A 91 -7.79 -2.16 -10.56
C THR A 91 -7.97 -2.09 -9.04
N ALA A 92 -8.34 -3.19 -8.39
CA ALA A 92 -8.47 -3.24 -6.93
C ALA A 92 -7.15 -2.94 -6.21
N ALA A 93 -6.02 -3.52 -6.63
CA ALA A 93 -4.70 -3.22 -6.05
C ALA A 93 -4.33 -1.73 -6.20
N THR A 94 -4.62 -1.16 -7.36
CA THR A 94 -4.37 0.27 -7.65
C THR A 94 -5.24 1.17 -6.77
N PHE A 95 -6.51 0.83 -6.61
CA PHE A 95 -7.43 1.53 -5.72
C PHE A 95 -6.94 1.56 -4.27
N TYR A 96 -6.62 0.40 -3.69
CA TYR A 96 -6.19 0.33 -2.29
C TYR A 96 -4.83 0.98 -2.03
N ALA A 97 -3.88 0.87 -2.98
CA ALA A 97 -2.63 1.62 -2.90
C ALA A 97 -2.88 3.14 -2.92
N THR A 98 -3.82 3.61 -3.75
CA THR A 98 -4.19 5.03 -3.82
C THR A 98 -4.82 5.52 -2.53
N VAL A 99 -5.70 4.73 -1.90
CA VAL A 99 -6.26 5.04 -0.58
C VAL A 99 -5.16 5.21 0.47
N GLN A 100 -4.21 4.27 0.53
CA GLN A 100 -3.07 4.36 1.45
C GLN A 100 -2.22 5.62 1.21
N HIS A 101 -1.98 5.98 -0.05
CA HIS A 101 -1.28 7.23 -0.39
C HIS A 101 -2.06 8.47 0.08
N GLY A 102 -3.39 8.50 -0.11
CA GLY A 102 -4.26 9.57 0.39
C GLY A 102 -4.20 9.71 1.91
N MET A 103 -4.23 8.60 2.64
CA MET A 103 -4.06 8.60 4.10
C MET A 103 -2.72 9.20 4.54
N SER A 104 -1.66 8.94 3.78
CA SER A 104 -0.34 9.51 4.05
C SER A 104 -0.30 11.02 3.87
N ILE A 105 -1.05 11.56 2.90
CA ILE A 105 -1.15 13.01 2.67
C ILE A 105 -1.92 13.64 3.82
N GLN A 106 -3.10 13.10 4.14
CA GLN A 106 -3.97 13.58 5.22
C GLN A 106 -3.35 13.50 6.63
N ALA A 107 -2.41 12.59 6.86
CA ALA A 107 -1.74 12.50 8.14
C ALA A 107 -0.67 13.57 8.34
N ARG A 108 -0.07 14.06 7.25
CA ARG A 108 0.97 15.09 7.28
C ARG A 108 0.36 16.50 7.34
N ASP A 109 -0.74 16.70 6.64
CA ASP A 109 -1.48 17.97 6.60
C ASP A 109 -2.19 18.24 7.94
#